data_AF-A0A0M0I2S8-F1
#
_entry.id   AF-A0A0M0I2S8-F1
#
_cell.length_a   1.000
_cell.length_b   1.000
_cell.length_c   1.000
_cell.angle_alpha   90.00
_cell.angle_beta   90.00
_cell.angle_gamma   90.00
#
_symmetry.space_group_name_H-M   'P 1'
#
loop_
_entity.id
_entity.type
_entity.pdbx_description
1 polymer ?
#
loop_
_entity_poly.entity_id
_entity_poly.type
_entity_poly.pdbx_seq_one_letter_code
_entity_poly.pdbx_strand_id
1 'polypeptide(L)'
;MFVLISIGISLIILACLFHFSKQRQSSLQRKYEILVLLRQLLLLSRQHRSITHQILTETNKFDLTPQLEETYDLMMAKSNELIAIAQFENKPMYRILQLKFKSLSKDWQNNSVARNQVVHGKTIRHCLFLMDEIAIAWLIESGREDLSDEYHLNWQQVLDSMEVLTQLRISIQDCHYPEGMLRVKYYCEKMKRKLSQMSIISPLALASPASSKSMHMLTEIGSCNEITMEVRELYALTTDISLIISQVYDQMLSDMTESLYQPLPRVAFSG
;
A
#
# COMPACT_ATOMS: atom_id res chain seq x y z
N MET A 1 45.78 -35.79 18.49
CA MET A 1 44.39 -36.24 18.23
C MET A 1 43.34 -35.21 18.63
N PHE A 2 43.35 -34.69 19.86
CA PHE A 2 42.34 -33.73 20.34
C PHE A 2 42.24 -32.45 19.48
N VAL A 3 43.38 -31.91 19.03
CA VAL A 3 43.43 -30.73 18.14
C VAL A 3 42.75 -30.99 16.79
N LEU A 4 42.99 -32.15 16.17
CA LEU A 4 42.37 -32.51 14.89
C LEU A 4 40.85 -32.70 15.02
N ILE A 5 40.40 -33.30 16.13
CA ILE A 5 38.97 -33.45 16.44
C ILE A 5 38.32 -32.07 16.66
N SER A 6 38.98 -31.18 17.42
CA SER A 6 38.50 -29.82 17.66
C SER A 6 38.41 -28.98 16.38
N ILE A 7 39.40 -29.09 15.49
CA ILE A 7 39.37 -28.45 14.16
C ILE A 7 38.20 -29.01 13.32
N GLY A 8 38.02 -30.33 13.30
CA GLY A 8 36.91 -30.97 12.59
C GLY A 8 35.53 -30.49 13.07
N ILE A 9 35.33 -30.43 14.39
CA ILE A 9 34.09 -29.91 14.99
C ILE A 9 33.88 -28.43 14.63
N SER A 10 34.93 -27.61 14.70
CA SER A 10 34.85 -26.18 14.37
C SER A 10 34.47 -25.94 12.90
N LEU A 11 35.03 -26.74 11.98
CA LEU A 11 34.67 -26.69 10.56
C LEU A 11 33.21 -27.10 10.31
N ILE A 12 32.71 -28.12 11.02
CA ILE A 12 31.30 -28.54 10.94
C ILE A 12 30.39 -27.41 11.45
N ILE A 13 30.70 -26.81 12.59
CA ILE A 13 29.93 -25.68 13.14
C ILE A 13 29.91 -24.52 12.14
N LEU A 14 31.07 -24.16 11.57
CA LEU A 14 31.16 -23.08 10.60
C LEU A 14 30.35 -23.38 9.32
N ALA A 15 30.42 -24.60 8.80
CA ALA A 15 29.64 -25.03 7.65
C ALA A 15 28.12 -24.97 7.92
N CYS A 16 27.69 -25.41 9.11
CA CYS A 16 26.29 -25.30 9.54
C CYS A 16 25.86 -23.83 9.63
N LEU A 17 26.63 -22.97 10.30
CA LEU A 17 26.34 -21.54 10.42
C LEU A 17 26.26 -20.86 9.05
N PHE A 18 27.18 -21.19 8.14
CA PHE A 18 27.17 -20.66 6.77
C PHE A 18 25.92 -21.10 6.00
N HIS A 19 25.55 -22.38 6.09
CA HIS A 19 24.34 -22.90 5.45
C HIS A 19 23.07 -22.20 5.98
N PHE A 20 22.92 -22.10 7.30
CA PHE A 20 21.78 -21.43 7.92
C PHE A 20 21.74 -19.93 7.60
N SER A 21 22.89 -19.26 7.59
CA SER A 21 23.00 -17.85 7.20
C SER A 21 22.53 -17.62 5.76
N LYS A 22 23.00 -18.44 4.82
CA LYS A 22 22.60 -18.37 3.41
C LYS A 22 21.10 -18.61 3.23
N GLN A 23 20.55 -19.60 3.93
CA GLN A 23 19.11 -19.89 3.91
C GLN A 23 18.29 -18.72 4.47
N ARG A 24 18.72 -18.14 5.60
CA ARG A 24 18.08 -16.95 6.18
C ARG A 24 18.11 -15.78 5.21
N GLN A 25 19.26 -15.46 4.63
CA GLN A 25 19.40 -14.37 3.66
C GLN A 25 18.49 -14.55 2.44
N SER A 26 18.38 -15.77 1.90
CA SER A 26 17.46 -16.09 0.80
C SER A 26 15.99 -15.88 1.19
N SER A 27 15.60 -16.25 2.41
CA SER A 27 14.24 -16.00 2.92
C SER A 27 13.92 -14.50 3.03
N LEU A 28 14.85 -13.72 3.60
CA LEU A 28 14.67 -12.27 3.78
C LEU A 28 14.61 -11.55 2.43
N GLN A 29 15.50 -11.91 1.50
CA GLN A 29 15.50 -11.38 0.13
C GLN A 29 14.18 -11.63 -0.58
N ARG A 30 13.62 -12.84 -0.45
CA ARG A 30 12.32 -13.17 -1.03
C ARG A 30 11.19 -12.34 -0.41
N LYS A 31 11.18 -12.12 0.91
CA LYS A 31 10.18 -11.26 1.56
C LYS A 31 10.25 -9.82 1.06
N TYR A 32 11.46 -9.30 0.90
CA TYR A 32 11.69 -7.99 0.30
C TYR A 32 11.11 -7.91 -1.13
N GLU A 33 11.43 -8.89 -1.99
CA GLU A 33 10.92 -8.94 -3.37
C GLU A 33 9.40 -9.03 -3.43
N ILE A 34 8.79 -9.85 -2.57
CA ILE A 34 7.33 -9.95 -2.44
C ILE A 34 6.73 -8.59 -2.06
N LEU A 35 7.31 -7.90 -1.07
CA LEU A 35 6.85 -6.59 -0.62
C LEU A 35 6.95 -5.55 -1.75
N VAL A 36 8.06 -5.55 -2.50
CA VAL A 36 8.24 -4.68 -3.68
C VAL A 36 7.18 -4.94 -4.75
N LEU A 37 6.91 -6.22 -5.07
CA LEU A 37 5.87 -6.57 -6.06
C LEU A 37 4.47 -6.15 -5.59
N LEU A 38 4.14 -6.33 -4.31
CA LEU A 38 2.88 -5.87 -3.75
C LEU A 38 2.76 -4.34 -3.80
N ARG A 39 3.84 -3.58 -3.53
CA ARG A 39 3.86 -2.11 -3.70
C ARG A 39 3.59 -1.70 -5.14
N GLN A 40 4.19 -2.38 -6.12
CA GLN A 40 3.94 -2.14 -7.54
C GLN A 40 2.48 -2.44 -7.90
N LEU A 41 1.92 -3.55 -7.42
CA LEU A 41 0.52 -3.91 -7.65
C LEU A 41 -0.46 -2.92 -7.00
N LEU A 42 -0.14 -2.40 -5.82
CA LEU A 42 -0.89 -1.34 -5.15
C LEU A 42 -0.91 -0.05 -6.00
N LEU A 43 0.23 0.36 -6.55
CA LEU A 43 0.35 1.49 -7.46
C LEU A 43 -0.50 1.28 -8.72
N LEU A 44 -0.33 0.15 -9.39
CA LEU A 44 -1.06 -0.19 -10.61
C LEU A 44 -2.58 -0.24 -10.36
N SER A 45 -3.01 -0.75 -9.20
CA SER A 45 -4.43 -0.76 -8.81
C SER A 45 -5.00 0.65 -8.66
N ARG A 46 -4.22 1.58 -8.13
CA ARG A 46 -4.61 2.99 -8.00
C ARG A 46 -4.64 3.71 -9.35
N GLN A 47 -3.67 3.41 -10.23
CA GLN A 47 -3.63 3.93 -11.60
C GLN A 47 -4.83 3.43 -12.42
N HIS A 48 -5.10 2.12 -12.41
CA HIS A 48 -6.25 1.52 -13.07
C HIS A 48 -7.58 2.15 -12.59
N ARG A 49 -7.72 2.37 -11.26
CA ARG A 49 -8.88 3.09 -10.71
C ARG A 49 -9.01 4.51 -11.26
N SER A 50 -7.90 5.24 -11.36
CA SER A 50 -7.88 6.62 -11.89
C SER A 50 -8.31 6.65 -13.35
N ILE A 51 -7.74 5.76 -14.17
CA ILE A 51 -8.02 5.69 -15.61
C ILE A 51 -9.49 5.29 -15.86
N THR A 52 -9.95 4.20 -15.24
CA THR A 52 -11.36 3.76 -15.37
C THR A 52 -12.34 4.81 -14.88
N HIS A 53 -12.01 5.54 -13.81
CA HIS A 53 -12.83 6.65 -13.34
C HIS A 53 -12.90 7.79 -14.35
N GLN A 54 -11.75 8.19 -14.93
CA GLN A 54 -11.71 9.21 -15.98
C GLN A 54 -12.55 8.80 -17.19
N ILE A 55 -12.43 7.56 -17.66
CA ILE A 55 -13.23 7.09 -18.79
C ILE A 55 -14.74 7.09 -18.45
N LEU A 56 -15.12 6.69 -17.24
CA LEU A 56 -16.53 6.67 -16.81
C LEU A 56 -17.14 8.07 -16.58
N THR A 57 -16.32 9.10 -16.36
CA THR A 57 -16.78 10.46 -16.01
C THR A 57 -16.55 11.50 -17.10
N GLU A 58 -15.57 11.29 -17.97
CA GLU A 58 -15.18 12.22 -19.02
C GLU A 58 -15.47 11.63 -20.40
N THR A 59 -16.69 11.84 -20.89
CA THR A 59 -17.06 11.45 -22.25
C THR A 59 -16.32 12.37 -23.25
N ASN A 60 -15.58 11.78 -24.20
CA ASN A 60 -15.04 12.41 -25.42
C ASN A 60 -13.80 13.32 -25.32
N LYS A 61 -12.96 13.28 -24.27
CA LYS A 61 -11.73 14.10 -24.24
C LYS A 61 -10.48 13.39 -24.75
N PHE A 62 -10.23 12.15 -24.32
CA PHE A 62 -9.08 11.33 -24.74
C PHE A 62 -9.43 9.84 -24.65
N ASP A 63 -8.99 9.04 -25.63
CA ASP A 63 -9.06 7.58 -25.53
C ASP A 63 -7.93 7.08 -24.62
N LEU A 64 -8.30 6.74 -23.37
CA LEU A 64 -7.38 6.18 -22.37
C LEU A 64 -7.36 4.65 -22.38
N THR A 65 -8.08 4.00 -23.30
CA THR A 65 -8.15 2.54 -23.40
C THR A 65 -6.77 1.90 -23.58
N PRO A 66 -5.85 2.43 -24.43
CA PRO A 66 -4.52 1.86 -24.56
C PRO A 66 -3.70 1.90 -23.26
N GLN A 67 -3.78 3.02 -22.53
CA GLN A 67 -3.10 3.17 -21.24
C GLN A 67 -3.70 2.23 -20.17
N LEU A 68 -5.01 2.01 -20.22
CA LEU A 68 -5.69 1.07 -19.33
C LEU A 68 -5.23 -0.36 -19.58
N GLU A 69 -5.17 -0.78 -20.85
CA GLU A 69 -4.70 -2.10 -21.27
C GLU A 69 -3.23 -2.33 -20.85
N GLU A 70 -2.35 -1.35 -21.09
CA GLU A 70 -0.95 -1.41 -20.64
C GLU A 70 -0.84 -1.55 -19.12
N THR A 71 -1.62 -0.77 -18.37
CA THR A 71 -1.67 -0.83 -16.90
C THR A 71 -2.13 -2.20 -16.43
N TYR A 72 -3.12 -2.79 -17.09
CA TYR A 72 -3.65 -4.12 -16.77
C TYR A 72 -2.63 -5.22 -17.10
N ASP A 73 -1.99 -5.18 -18.26
CA ASP A 73 -0.98 -6.16 -18.66
C ASP A 73 0.20 -6.15 -17.69
N LEU A 74 0.67 -4.96 -17.31
CA LEU A 74 1.73 -4.82 -16.30
C LEU A 74 1.27 -5.35 -14.92
N MET A 75 0.03 -5.08 -14.51
CA MET A 75 -0.55 -5.60 -13.28
C MET A 75 -0.60 -7.14 -13.28
N MET A 76 -0.97 -7.75 -14.40
CA MET A 76 -1.02 -9.20 -14.55
C MET A 76 0.38 -9.82 -14.58
N ALA A 77 1.34 -9.19 -15.25
CA ALA A 77 2.74 -9.61 -15.25
C ALA A 77 3.31 -9.60 -13.82
N LYS A 78 3.17 -8.50 -13.08
CA LYS A 78 3.63 -8.39 -11.68
C LYS A 78 2.91 -9.36 -10.74
N SER A 79 1.63 -9.62 -10.98
CA SER A 79 0.89 -10.63 -10.22
C SER A 79 1.41 -12.06 -10.48
N ASN A 80 1.80 -12.37 -11.72
CA ASN A 80 2.40 -13.66 -12.04
C ASN A 80 3.80 -13.81 -11.42
N GLU A 81 4.64 -12.77 -11.49
CA GLU A 81 5.94 -12.71 -10.82
C GLU A 81 5.79 -12.99 -9.31
N LEU A 82 4.82 -12.33 -8.65
CA LEU A 82 4.52 -12.50 -7.23
C LEU A 82 4.19 -13.96 -6.88
N ILE A 83 3.30 -14.60 -7.66
CA ILE A 83 2.92 -16.00 -7.44
C ILE A 83 4.09 -16.96 -7.72
N ALA A 84 4.97 -16.62 -8.66
CA ALA A 84 6.12 -17.44 -9.00
C ALA A 84 7.13 -17.51 -7.85
N ILE A 85 7.45 -16.35 -7.24
CA ILE A 85 8.44 -16.26 -6.17
C ILE A 85 7.89 -16.65 -4.79
N ALA A 86 6.58 -16.59 -4.59
CA ALA A 86 5.94 -16.92 -3.33
C ALA A 86 6.20 -18.37 -2.87
N GLN A 87 6.31 -18.57 -1.55
CA GLN A 87 6.29 -19.90 -0.94
C GLN A 87 5.01 -20.64 -1.32
N PHE A 88 5.11 -21.96 -1.48
CA PHE A 88 4.00 -22.79 -1.96
C PHE A 88 2.71 -22.60 -1.16
N GLU A 89 2.82 -22.56 0.16
CA GLU A 89 1.72 -22.33 1.11
C GLU A 89 1.04 -20.95 0.96
N ASN A 90 1.78 -19.94 0.50
CA ASN A 90 1.28 -18.57 0.30
C ASN A 90 0.76 -18.32 -1.14
N LYS A 91 0.99 -19.24 -2.09
CA LYS A 91 0.48 -19.06 -3.47
C LYS A 91 -1.05 -18.88 -3.55
N PRO A 92 -1.89 -19.56 -2.74
CA PRO A 92 -3.34 -19.38 -2.78
C PRO A 92 -3.79 -17.93 -2.52
N MET A 93 -3.23 -17.24 -1.51
CA MET A 93 -3.62 -15.86 -1.19
C MET A 93 -3.30 -14.88 -2.33
N TYR A 94 -2.16 -15.05 -3.01
CA TYR A 94 -1.79 -14.23 -4.17
C TYR A 94 -2.61 -14.55 -5.42
N ARG A 95 -3.06 -15.80 -5.60
CA ARG A 95 -4.02 -16.15 -6.64
C ARG A 95 -5.37 -15.49 -6.41
N ILE A 96 -5.83 -15.39 -5.16
CA ILE A 96 -7.06 -14.64 -4.82
C ILE A 96 -6.90 -13.17 -5.20
N LEU A 97 -5.74 -12.56 -4.91
CA LEU A 97 -5.46 -11.19 -5.34
C LEU A 97 -5.50 -11.06 -6.89
N GLN A 98 -4.88 -11.99 -7.61
CA GLN A 98 -4.92 -12.02 -9.07
C GLN A 98 -6.35 -12.12 -9.62
N LEU A 99 -7.21 -12.94 -9.02
CA LEU A 99 -8.62 -13.03 -9.42
C LEU A 99 -9.36 -11.71 -9.26
N LYS A 100 -9.02 -10.92 -8.23
CA LYS A 100 -9.56 -9.56 -8.06
C LYS A 100 -9.08 -8.63 -9.19
N PHE A 101 -7.80 -8.69 -9.59
CA PHE A 101 -7.30 -7.91 -10.73
C PHE A 101 -8.00 -8.28 -12.04
N LYS A 102 -8.18 -9.56 -12.32
CA LYS A 102 -8.99 -10.02 -13.48
C LYS A 102 -10.43 -9.53 -13.43
N SER A 103 -10.99 -9.38 -12.23
CA SER A 103 -12.33 -8.81 -12.06
C SER A 103 -12.35 -7.29 -12.26
N LEU A 104 -11.23 -6.57 -12.15
CA LEU A 104 -11.16 -5.14 -12.43
C LEU A 104 -11.22 -4.84 -13.93
N SER A 105 -10.66 -5.71 -14.76
CA SER A 105 -10.69 -5.56 -16.23
C SER A 105 -12.00 -6.05 -16.85
N LYS A 106 -12.80 -6.81 -16.11
CA LYS A 106 -14.06 -7.36 -16.60
C LYS A 106 -15.24 -6.43 -16.34
N ASP A 107 -15.98 -6.10 -17.40
CA ASP A 107 -17.26 -5.37 -17.38
C ASP A 107 -17.23 -4.03 -16.63
N TRP A 108 -16.04 -3.43 -16.44
CA TRP A 108 -15.91 -2.20 -15.68
C TRP A 108 -16.62 -1.02 -16.35
N GLN A 109 -16.76 -1.05 -17.67
CA GLN A 109 -17.50 -0.08 -18.47
C GLN A 109 -18.99 -0.04 -18.09
N ASN A 110 -19.53 -1.15 -17.56
CA ASN A 110 -20.93 -1.26 -17.14
C ASN A 110 -21.12 -0.85 -15.67
N ASN A 111 -20.05 -0.52 -14.94
CA ASN A 111 -20.16 -0.10 -13.56
C ASN A 111 -20.60 1.37 -13.47
N SER A 112 -21.43 1.68 -12.47
CA SER A 112 -21.56 3.06 -11.99
C SER A 112 -20.23 3.54 -11.38
N VAL A 113 -20.05 4.85 -11.29
CA VAL A 113 -18.86 5.45 -10.66
C VAL A 113 -18.67 4.91 -9.24
N ALA A 114 -19.70 4.93 -8.38
CA ALA A 114 -19.61 4.35 -7.04
C ALA A 114 -19.23 2.86 -7.05
N ARG A 115 -19.84 2.06 -7.94
CA ARG A 115 -19.51 0.63 -8.03
C ARG A 115 -18.04 0.43 -8.39
N ASN A 116 -17.53 1.22 -9.34
CA ASN A 116 -16.12 1.20 -9.72
C ASN A 116 -15.21 1.54 -8.54
N GLN A 117 -15.54 2.56 -7.75
CA GLN A 117 -14.80 2.94 -6.55
C GLN A 117 -14.78 1.83 -5.50
N VAL A 118 -15.92 1.16 -5.26
CA VAL A 118 -16.04 0.05 -4.28
C VAL A 118 -15.15 -1.14 -4.67
N VAL A 119 -15.22 -1.59 -5.93
CA VAL A 119 -14.48 -2.78 -6.36
C VAL A 119 -12.97 -2.53 -6.32
N HIS A 120 -12.52 -1.34 -6.74
CA HIS A 120 -11.11 -0.97 -6.62
C HIS A 120 -10.68 -0.78 -5.17
N GLY A 121 -11.48 -0.13 -4.33
CA GLY A 121 -11.19 0.05 -2.90
C GLY A 121 -10.99 -1.27 -2.18
N LYS A 122 -11.84 -2.27 -2.45
CA LYS A 122 -11.69 -3.64 -1.93
C LYS A 122 -10.38 -4.30 -2.39
N THR A 123 -10.00 -4.10 -3.65
CA THR A 123 -8.78 -4.70 -4.22
C THR A 123 -7.52 -4.06 -3.63
N ILE A 124 -7.50 -2.74 -3.53
CA ILE A 124 -6.42 -1.97 -2.91
C ILE A 124 -6.23 -2.37 -1.44
N ARG A 125 -7.31 -2.48 -0.66
CA ARG A 125 -7.24 -2.95 0.73
C ARG A 125 -6.73 -4.38 0.86
N HIS A 126 -7.11 -5.27 -0.06
CA HIS A 126 -6.56 -6.62 -0.07
C HIS A 126 -5.05 -6.66 -0.36
N CYS A 127 -4.56 -5.75 -1.21
CA CYS A 127 -3.12 -5.59 -1.42
C CYS A 127 -2.41 -5.13 -0.13
N LEU A 128 -2.95 -4.13 0.56
CA LEU A 128 -2.42 -3.65 1.85
C LEU A 128 -2.41 -4.74 2.93
N PHE A 129 -3.43 -5.59 2.97
CA PHE A 129 -3.49 -6.74 3.87
C PHE A 129 -2.37 -7.75 3.59
N LEU A 130 -2.13 -8.10 2.33
CA LEU A 130 -1.04 -9.03 1.98
C LEU A 130 0.35 -8.45 2.24
N MET A 131 0.49 -7.12 2.21
CA MET A 131 1.73 -6.45 2.61
C MET A 131 1.95 -6.51 4.13
N ASP A 132 0.88 -6.34 4.92
CA ASP A 132 0.90 -6.51 6.38
C ASP A 132 1.40 -7.89 6.79
N GLU A 133 0.80 -8.94 6.22
CA GLU A 133 1.16 -10.34 6.49
C GLU A 133 2.65 -10.59 6.28
N ILE A 134 3.22 -10.05 5.20
CA ILE A 134 4.65 -10.21 4.88
C ILE A 134 5.53 -9.36 5.79
N ALA A 135 5.14 -8.14 6.09
CA ALA A 135 5.87 -7.25 6.99
C ALA A 135 5.94 -7.82 8.42
N ILE A 136 4.81 -8.27 8.96
CA ILE A 136 4.73 -8.92 10.28
C ILE A 136 5.57 -10.20 10.31
N ALA A 137 5.42 -11.08 9.32
CA ALA A 137 6.24 -12.29 9.23
C ALA A 137 7.74 -11.95 9.16
N TRP A 138 8.12 -10.86 8.49
CA TRP A 138 9.52 -10.43 8.42
C TRP A 138 10.03 -9.91 9.76
N LEU A 139 9.24 -9.10 10.47
CA LEU A 139 9.57 -8.60 11.81
C LEU A 139 9.77 -9.75 12.80
N ILE A 140 8.82 -10.70 12.85
CA ILE A 140 8.88 -11.88 13.73
C ILE A 140 10.12 -12.73 13.43
N GLU A 141 10.35 -13.11 12.17
CA GLU A 141 11.50 -13.94 11.80
C GLU A 141 12.85 -13.24 12.01
N SER A 142 12.85 -11.91 12.10
CA SER A 142 14.06 -11.13 12.37
C SER A 142 14.28 -10.86 13.85
N GLY A 143 13.39 -11.36 14.73
CA GLY A 143 13.45 -11.13 16.18
C GLY A 143 13.10 -9.69 16.55
N ARG A 144 12.34 -8.99 15.70
CA ARG A 144 11.89 -7.60 15.91
C ARG A 144 10.40 -7.53 16.25
N GLU A 145 9.94 -8.48 17.06
CA GLU A 145 8.56 -8.51 17.59
C GLU A 145 8.25 -7.26 18.42
N ASP A 146 9.28 -6.60 18.98
CA ASP A 146 9.17 -5.31 19.64
C ASP A 146 8.55 -4.22 18.74
N LEU A 147 8.76 -4.32 17.41
CA LEU A 147 8.23 -3.37 16.43
C LEU A 147 6.92 -3.82 15.80
N SER A 148 6.47 -5.07 15.97
CA SER A 148 5.30 -5.58 15.25
C SER A 148 4.01 -4.89 15.66
N ASP A 149 3.85 -4.59 16.95
CA ASP A 149 2.64 -3.94 17.47
C ASP A 149 2.54 -2.49 16.98
N GLU A 150 3.66 -1.76 17.02
CA GLU A 150 3.71 -0.38 16.51
C GLU A 150 3.47 -0.35 15.00
N TYR A 151 4.13 -1.23 14.24
CA TYR A 151 3.92 -1.35 12.81
C TYR A 151 2.46 -1.67 12.47
N HIS A 152 1.85 -2.66 13.14
CA HIS A 152 0.48 -3.06 12.88
C HIS A 152 -0.52 -1.95 13.23
N LEU A 153 -0.32 -1.25 14.35
CA LEU A 153 -1.14 -0.10 14.73
C LEU A 153 -1.08 1.01 13.66
N ASN A 154 0.11 1.30 13.15
CA ASN A 154 0.31 2.30 12.11
C ASN A 154 -0.27 1.83 10.77
N TRP A 155 -0.15 0.54 10.43
CA TRP A 155 -0.72 -0.04 9.22
C TRP A 155 -2.26 0.03 9.25
N GLN A 156 -2.88 -0.24 10.40
CA GLN A 156 -4.32 -0.14 10.56
C GLN A 156 -4.80 1.30 10.30
N GLN A 157 -4.03 2.31 10.71
CA GLN A 157 -4.34 3.71 10.40
C GLN A 157 -4.27 4.01 8.90
N VAL A 158 -3.29 3.44 8.18
CA VAL A 158 -3.21 3.53 6.70
C VAL A 158 -4.43 2.86 6.06
N LEU A 159 -4.78 1.65 6.48
CA LEU A 159 -5.90 0.88 5.93
C LEU A 159 -7.23 1.62 6.12
N ASP A 160 -7.49 2.10 7.34
CA ASP A 160 -8.67 2.88 7.68
C ASP A 160 -8.77 4.16 6.84
N SER A 161 -7.64 4.84 6.64
CA SER A 161 -7.58 6.06 5.84
C SER A 161 -7.94 5.79 4.38
N MET A 162 -7.48 4.67 3.81
CA MET A 162 -7.86 4.24 2.46
C MET A 162 -9.34 3.86 2.34
N GLU A 163 -9.95 3.29 3.38
CA GLU A 163 -11.39 3.03 3.41
C GLU A 163 -12.19 4.34 3.47
N VAL A 164 -11.84 5.26 4.38
CA VAL A 164 -12.48 6.59 4.46
C VAL A 164 -12.37 7.33 3.13
N LEU A 165 -11.20 7.27 2.48
CA LEU A 165 -11.00 7.86 1.17
C LEU A 165 -11.88 7.21 0.08
N THR A 166 -12.09 5.90 0.15
CA THR A 166 -13.00 5.20 -0.77
C THR A 166 -14.44 5.68 -0.56
N GLN A 167 -14.88 5.84 0.69
CA GLN A 167 -16.20 6.37 1.00
C GLN A 167 -16.37 7.83 0.56
N LEU A 168 -15.34 8.67 0.73
CA LEU A 168 -15.33 10.03 0.19
C LEU A 168 -15.50 10.04 -1.33
N ARG A 169 -14.78 9.18 -2.06
CA ARG A 169 -14.93 9.08 -3.52
C ARG A 169 -16.32 8.64 -3.95
N ILE A 170 -16.97 7.78 -3.18
CA ILE A 170 -18.34 7.33 -3.45
C ILE A 170 -19.31 8.49 -3.21
N SER A 171 -19.17 9.26 -2.12
CA SER A 171 -20.11 10.33 -1.79
C SER A 171 -20.07 11.50 -2.78
N ILE A 172 -18.94 11.76 -3.44
CA ILE A 172 -18.80 12.84 -4.43
C ILE A 172 -19.81 12.73 -5.59
N GLN A 173 -20.19 11.52 -6.00
CA GLN A 173 -21.10 11.33 -7.14
C GLN A 173 -22.47 12.02 -6.94
N ASP A 174 -22.90 12.15 -5.68
CA ASP A 174 -24.20 12.68 -5.29
C ASP A 174 -24.10 14.12 -4.75
N CYS A 175 -22.96 14.79 -4.88
CA CYS A 175 -22.68 16.07 -4.21
C CYS A 175 -23.66 17.21 -4.56
N HIS A 176 -24.31 17.14 -5.72
CA HIS A 176 -25.31 18.12 -6.16
C HIS A 176 -26.63 18.03 -5.37
N TYR A 177 -26.90 16.91 -4.70
CA TYR A 177 -28.07 16.76 -3.84
C TYR A 177 -27.74 17.21 -2.40
N PRO A 178 -28.66 17.86 -1.68
CA PRO A 178 -28.39 18.34 -0.32
C PRO A 178 -27.86 17.26 0.64
N GLU A 179 -28.45 16.06 0.62
CA GLU A 179 -27.98 14.93 1.43
C GLU A 179 -26.62 14.41 0.98
N GLY A 180 -26.35 14.41 -0.33
CA GLY A 180 -25.05 14.02 -0.88
C GLY A 180 -23.95 15.00 -0.50
N MET A 181 -24.23 16.31 -0.57
CA MET A 181 -23.34 17.37 -0.10
C MET A 181 -22.98 17.18 1.38
N LEU A 182 -23.95 16.92 2.25
CA LEU A 182 -23.70 16.63 3.67
C LEU A 182 -22.79 15.41 3.85
N ARG A 183 -22.98 14.34 3.07
CA ARG A 183 -22.09 13.17 3.09
C ARG A 183 -20.68 13.49 2.63
N VAL A 184 -20.50 14.31 1.59
CA VAL A 184 -19.17 14.76 1.15
C VAL A 184 -18.48 15.53 2.27
N LYS A 185 -19.15 16.53 2.86
CA LYS A 185 -18.60 17.31 3.98
C LYS A 185 -18.21 16.43 5.16
N TYR A 186 -19.07 15.48 5.54
CA TYR A 186 -18.77 14.52 6.60
C TYR A 186 -17.50 13.71 6.34
N TYR A 187 -17.35 13.16 5.12
CA TYR A 187 -16.18 12.37 4.77
C TYR A 187 -14.92 13.23 4.57
N CYS A 188 -15.05 14.49 4.14
CA CYS A 188 -13.92 15.44 4.13
C CYS A 188 -13.39 15.69 5.55
N GLU A 189 -14.26 15.97 6.52
CA GLU A 189 -13.87 16.13 7.92
C GLU A 189 -13.31 14.85 8.55
N LYS A 190 -13.86 13.69 8.16
CA LYS A 190 -13.30 12.40 8.59
C LYS A 190 -11.91 12.15 7.99
N MET A 191 -11.73 12.47 6.71
CA MET A 191 -10.44 12.32 6.01
C MET A 191 -9.38 13.27 6.58
N LYS A 192 -9.76 14.52 6.85
CA LYS A 192 -8.92 15.51 7.54
C LYS A 192 -8.36 14.95 8.85
N ARG A 193 -9.24 14.44 9.72
CA ARG A 193 -8.84 13.81 11.00
C ARG A 193 -7.91 12.61 10.79
N LYS A 194 -8.20 11.75 9.82
CA LYS A 194 -7.35 10.60 9.48
C LYS A 194 -5.96 11.03 9.01
N LEU A 195 -5.87 12.04 8.15
CA LEU A 195 -4.58 12.62 7.75
C LEU A 195 -3.86 13.22 8.95
N SER A 196 -4.53 13.99 9.82
CA SER A 196 -3.89 14.52 11.04
C SER A 196 -3.32 13.42 11.93
N GLN A 197 -4.01 12.28 12.09
CA GLN A 197 -3.48 11.13 12.84
C GLN A 197 -2.21 10.55 12.20
N MET A 198 -2.16 10.47 10.87
CA MET A 198 -0.98 9.99 10.14
C MET A 198 0.25 10.90 10.28
N SER A 199 0.10 12.15 10.76
CA SER A 199 1.25 13.02 11.06
C SER A 199 2.16 12.47 12.15
N ILE A 200 1.61 11.64 13.05
CA ILE A 200 2.37 10.97 14.10
C ILE A 200 3.29 9.91 13.49
N ILE A 201 2.83 9.25 12.43
CA ILE A 201 3.54 8.18 11.73
C ILE A 201 4.64 8.75 10.83
N SER A 202 4.29 9.72 9.98
CA SER A 202 5.24 10.35 9.06
C SER A 202 5.03 11.86 9.01
N PRO A 203 5.69 12.61 9.91
CA PRO A 203 5.58 14.07 9.95
C PRO A 203 6.04 14.73 8.65
N LEU A 204 7.10 14.20 8.02
CA LEU A 204 7.70 14.76 6.82
C LEU A 204 6.77 14.65 5.60
N ALA A 205 6.12 13.50 5.41
CA ALA A 205 5.18 13.32 4.31
C ALA A 205 4.02 14.32 4.40
N LEU A 206 3.54 14.60 5.62
CA LEU A 206 2.43 15.52 5.85
C LEU A 206 2.81 17.00 5.92
N ALA A 207 4.07 17.32 6.20
CA ALA A 207 4.61 18.67 6.11
C ALA A 207 4.83 19.14 4.66
N SER A 208 4.65 18.25 3.67
CA SER A 208 4.80 18.62 2.26
C SER A 208 3.79 19.68 1.82
N PRO A 209 4.13 20.57 0.86
CA PRO A 209 3.19 21.56 0.32
C PRO A 209 1.92 20.92 -0.26
N ALA A 210 2.04 19.76 -0.89
CA ALA A 210 0.90 19.01 -1.44
C ALA A 210 -0.07 18.57 -0.33
N SER A 211 0.45 18.00 0.75
CA SER A 211 -0.37 17.62 1.92
C SER A 211 -1.04 18.82 2.57
N SER A 212 -0.30 19.91 2.76
CA SER A 212 -0.84 21.15 3.33
C SER A 212 -1.97 21.72 2.47
N LYS A 213 -1.81 21.70 1.13
CA LYS A 213 -2.87 22.11 0.19
C LYS A 213 -4.10 21.21 0.32
N SER A 214 -3.94 19.88 0.31
CA SER A 214 -5.07 18.96 0.46
C SER A 214 -5.79 19.15 1.81
N MET A 215 -5.05 19.36 2.90
CA MET A 215 -5.61 19.62 4.23
C MET A 215 -6.40 20.93 4.29
N HIS A 216 -5.91 21.98 3.62
CA HIS A 216 -6.59 23.26 3.50
C HIS A 216 -7.91 23.09 2.74
N MET A 217 -7.88 22.45 1.56
CA MET A 217 -9.08 22.21 0.75
C MET A 217 -10.13 21.38 1.51
N LEU A 218 -9.71 20.35 2.26
CA LEU A 218 -10.63 19.59 3.12
C LEU A 218 -11.30 20.47 4.18
N THR A 219 -10.58 21.44 4.74
CA THR A 219 -11.10 22.38 5.74
C THR A 219 -12.06 23.40 5.15
N GLU A 220 -11.77 23.91 3.96
CA GLU A 220 -12.67 24.81 3.21
C GLU A 220 -13.99 24.11 2.89
N ILE A 221 -13.94 22.87 2.37
CA ILE A 221 -15.15 22.08 2.08
C ILE A 221 -15.94 21.80 3.36
N GLY A 222 -15.27 21.51 4.48
CA GLY A 222 -15.94 21.26 5.76
C GLY A 222 -16.71 22.48 6.29
N SER A 223 -16.19 23.68 6.04
CA SER A 223 -16.69 24.95 6.60
C SER A 223 -17.64 25.74 5.68
N CYS A 224 -17.68 25.44 4.37
CA CYS A 224 -18.53 26.15 3.43
C CYS A 224 -20.03 25.80 3.59
N ASN A 225 -20.93 26.75 3.29
CA ASN A 225 -22.37 26.48 3.29
C ASN A 225 -22.78 25.60 2.10
N GLU A 226 -22.19 25.87 0.93
CA GLU A 226 -22.34 25.11 -0.30
C GLU A 226 -20.96 24.78 -0.87
N ILE A 227 -20.82 23.60 -1.48
CA ILE A 227 -19.56 23.21 -2.12
C ILE A 227 -19.49 23.89 -3.48
N THR A 228 -18.55 24.82 -3.64
CA THR A 228 -18.33 25.56 -4.89
C THR A 228 -17.35 24.88 -5.84
N MET A 229 -16.60 23.89 -5.35
CA MET A 229 -15.66 23.11 -6.16
C MET A 229 -16.38 22.22 -7.16
N GLU A 230 -15.81 22.10 -8.37
CA GLU A 230 -16.33 21.16 -9.35
C GLU A 230 -16.09 19.71 -8.91
N VAL A 231 -16.98 18.80 -9.33
CA VAL A 231 -16.85 17.35 -9.08
C VAL A 231 -15.48 16.81 -9.47
N ARG A 232 -14.93 17.27 -10.60
CA ARG A 232 -13.60 16.91 -11.07
C ARG A 232 -12.51 17.30 -10.08
N GLU A 233 -12.61 18.50 -9.50
CA GLU A 233 -11.64 19.00 -8.52
C GLU A 233 -11.72 18.23 -7.21
N LEU A 234 -12.93 17.84 -6.78
CA LEU A 234 -13.12 16.96 -5.64
C LEU A 234 -12.45 15.60 -5.86
N TYR A 235 -12.61 15.00 -7.04
CA TYR A 235 -11.92 13.75 -7.36
C TYR A 235 -10.41 13.91 -7.46
N ALA A 236 -9.90 15.02 -8.02
CA ALA A 236 -8.48 15.34 -8.04
C ALA A 236 -7.90 15.42 -6.61
N LEU A 237 -8.59 16.11 -5.70
CA LEU A 237 -8.24 16.15 -4.28
C LEU A 237 -8.15 14.74 -3.66
N THR A 238 -9.10 13.85 -3.96
CA THR A 238 -9.01 12.46 -3.45
C THR A 238 -7.82 11.67 -4.02
N THR A 239 -7.37 12.00 -5.23
CA THR A 239 -6.19 11.39 -5.85
C THR A 239 -4.91 11.84 -5.16
N ASP A 240 -4.79 13.14 -4.87
CA ASP A 240 -3.69 13.71 -4.08
C ASP A 240 -3.65 13.07 -2.67
N ILE A 241 -4.81 12.98 -2.00
CA ILE A 241 -4.91 12.31 -0.69
C ILE A 241 -4.51 10.83 -0.79
N SER A 242 -4.87 10.13 -1.87
CA SER A 242 -4.44 8.74 -2.07
C SER A 242 -2.92 8.62 -2.19
N LEU A 243 -2.26 9.63 -2.80
CA LEU A 243 -0.80 9.68 -2.93
C LEU A 243 -0.15 9.91 -1.58
N ILE A 244 -0.66 10.87 -0.80
CA ILE A 244 -0.19 11.15 0.56
C ILE A 244 -0.26 9.88 1.42
N ILE A 245 -1.41 9.20 1.47
CA ILE A 245 -1.57 7.97 2.26
C ILE A 245 -0.57 6.89 1.83
N SER A 246 -0.36 6.72 0.51
CA SER A 246 0.62 5.74 0.01
C SER A 246 2.06 6.10 0.36
N GLN A 247 2.41 7.39 0.37
CA GLN A 247 3.75 7.85 0.74
C GLN A 247 4.01 7.63 2.23
N VAL A 248 3.03 7.86 3.10
CA VAL A 248 3.15 7.53 4.53
C VAL A 248 3.42 6.04 4.70
N TYR A 249 2.68 5.17 4.00
CA TYR A 249 2.91 3.73 4.13
C TYR A 249 4.25 3.29 3.56
N ASP A 250 4.68 3.87 2.44
CA ASP A 250 6.01 3.62 1.88
C ASP A 250 7.13 4.02 2.85
N GLN A 251 6.98 5.14 3.56
CA GLN A 251 7.93 5.55 4.59
C GLN A 251 7.96 4.54 5.74
N MET A 252 6.79 4.12 6.24
CA MET A 252 6.72 3.10 7.29
C MET A 252 7.44 1.81 6.90
N LEU A 253 7.25 1.35 5.66
CA LEU A 253 7.94 0.17 5.15
C LEU A 253 9.45 0.40 5.02
N SER A 254 9.87 1.60 4.59
CA SER A 254 11.29 1.97 4.54
C SER A 254 11.93 1.87 5.93
N ASP A 255 11.34 2.53 6.93
CA ASP A 255 11.83 2.55 8.31
C ASP A 255 11.89 1.13 8.90
N MET A 256 10.84 0.34 8.66
CA MET A 256 10.81 -1.07 9.03
C MET A 256 11.96 -1.83 8.37
N THR A 257 12.16 -1.71 7.06
CA THR A 257 13.23 -2.44 6.35
C THR A 257 14.62 -1.99 6.78
N GLU A 258 14.86 -0.71 7.03
CA GLU A 258 16.13 -0.20 7.56
C GLU A 258 16.43 -0.80 8.94
N SER A 259 15.41 -0.94 9.80
CA SER A 259 15.55 -1.57 11.11
C SER A 259 15.87 -3.07 11.05
N LEU A 260 15.57 -3.73 9.92
CA LEU A 260 15.78 -5.15 9.66
C LEU A 260 17.16 -5.45 9.06
N TYR A 261 17.73 -4.50 8.31
CA TYR A 261 19.12 -4.57 7.83
C TYR A 261 20.08 -4.02 8.90
N GLN A 262 20.43 -4.83 9.90
CA GLN A 262 21.54 -4.46 10.79
C GLN A 262 22.90 -4.61 10.08
N PRO A 263 23.81 -3.62 10.20
CA PRO A 263 25.21 -3.80 9.83
C PRO A 263 25.82 -4.90 10.69
N LEU A 264 26.80 -5.63 10.12
CA LEU A 264 27.61 -6.64 10.81
C LEU A 264 27.94 -6.19 12.25
N PRO A 265 27.81 -7.07 13.26
CA PRO A 265 28.20 -6.72 14.62
C PRO A 265 29.63 -6.18 14.59
N ARG A 266 29.87 -5.01 15.18
CA ARG A 266 31.23 -4.50 15.33
C ARG A 266 32.03 -5.56 16.06
N VAL A 267 33.06 -6.07 15.40
CA VAL A 267 34.07 -6.93 16.04
C VAL A 267 34.74 -6.04 17.07
N ALA A 268 34.34 -6.18 18.33
CA ALA A 268 35.06 -5.56 19.44
C ALA A 268 36.42 -6.25 19.51
N PHE A 269 37.45 -5.59 19.00
CA PHE A 269 38.81 -5.93 19.38
C PHE A 269 39.01 -5.39 20.79
N SER A 270 38.98 -6.30 21.77
CA SER A 270 39.56 -6.04 23.09
C SER A 270 41.08 -5.96 22.92
N GLY A 271 41.60 -4.74 22.89
CA GLY A 271 43.01 -4.41 23.09
C GLY A 271 43.18 -3.66 24.39
#